data_AF-A0A183N8Z6-F1
#
_entry.id   AF-A0A183N8Z6-F1
#
_cell.length_a   1.000
_cell.length_b   1.000
_cell.length_c   1.000
_cell.angle_alpha   90.00
_cell.angle_beta   90.00
_cell.angle_gamma   90.00
#
_symmetry.space_group_name_H-M   'P 1'
#
loop_
_entity.id
_entity.type
_entity.pdbx_description
1 polymer ?
#
loop_
_entity_poly.entity_id
_entity_poly.type
_entity_poly.pdbx_seq_one_letter_code
_entity_poly.pdbx_strand_id
1 'polypeptide(L)'
;MGDLNAKVGIDNNGYEDITGRKGLRERNENGEGFANSYAFIKLIIGSTIFPHKRTHKATWISPEHTTENQINHICINKLFRSTMEDVRIKRGADIASDHHLAVAKMKQKLMKQWTTGRTALQRFDTAFL
;
A
#
# COMPACT_ATOMS: atom_id res chain seq x y z
N MET A 1 6.28 -0.64 -5.22
CA MET A 1 6.69 -1.15 -3.90
C MET A 1 8.18 -1.39 -3.94
N GLY A 2 8.86 -1.35 -2.79
CA GLY A 2 10.28 -1.70 -2.72
C GLY A 2 11.04 -0.82 -1.75
N ASP A 3 12.37 -0.99 -1.77
CA ASP A 3 13.30 -0.10 -1.08
C ASP A 3 13.53 1.17 -1.89
N LEU A 4 13.26 2.31 -1.26
CA LEU A 4 13.40 3.63 -1.87
C LEU A 4 14.49 4.46 -1.19
N ASN A 5 15.10 3.92 -0.11
CA ASN A 5 16.02 4.66 0.74
C ASN A 5 15.48 6.05 1.19
N ALA A 6 14.16 6.15 1.33
CA ALA A 6 13.43 7.39 1.56
C ALA A 6 12.72 7.33 2.91
N LYS A 7 13.02 8.27 3.80
CA LYS A 7 12.32 8.40 5.09
C LYS A 7 11.27 9.48 4.94
N VAL A 8 10.00 9.12 4.96
CA VAL A 8 8.88 10.07 4.79
C VAL A 8 8.57 10.82 6.10
N GLY A 9 8.81 10.16 7.23
CA GLY A 9 8.64 10.73 8.56
C GLY A 9 7.21 10.76 9.09
N ILE A 10 7.05 11.38 10.26
CA ILE A 10 5.77 11.59 10.96
C ILE A 10 5.07 12.87 10.48
N ASP A 11 5.86 13.91 10.20
CA ASP A 11 5.33 15.15 9.67
C ASP A 11 4.79 14.93 8.25
N ASN A 12 3.56 15.37 8.03
CA ASN A 12 2.84 15.24 6.77
C ASN A 12 2.37 16.58 6.21
N ASN A 13 2.85 17.70 6.74
CA ASN A 13 2.50 19.03 6.26
C ASN A 13 2.80 19.16 4.75
N GLY A 14 1.82 19.58 3.97
CA GLY A 14 1.91 19.70 2.51
C GLY A 14 1.78 18.38 1.72
N TYR A 15 1.64 17.24 2.41
CA TYR A 15 1.51 15.91 1.82
C TYR A 15 0.39 15.08 2.50
N GLU A 16 -0.60 15.74 3.09
CA GLU A 16 -1.66 15.11 3.88
C GLU A 16 -2.53 14.16 3.05
N ASP A 17 -2.54 14.34 1.74
CA ASP A 17 -3.38 13.61 0.82
C ASP A 17 -2.73 12.31 0.32
N ILE A 18 -1.40 12.19 0.43
CA ILE A 18 -0.61 11.01 0.06
C ILE A 18 0.08 10.33 1.24
N THR A 19 0.26 11.01 2.38
CA THR A 19 0.96 10.49 3.55
C THR A 19 0.15 10.64 4.83
N GLY A 20 0.27 9.66 5.73
CA GLY A 20 -0.30 9.76 7.07
C GLY A 20 0.75 10.13 8.13
N ARG A 21 0.29 10.39 9.35
CA ARG A 21 1.12 10.74 10.51
C ARG A 21 1.63 9.52 11.28
N LYS A 22 1.55 8.32 10.70
CA LYS A 22 1.96 7.06 11.33
C LYS A 22 3.32 6.56 10.83
N GLY A 23 4.06 7.37 10.07
CA GLY A 23 5.44 7.06 9.70
C GLY A 23 6.40 6.98 10.90
N LEU A 24 7.68 6.89 10.61
CA LEU A 24 8.76 6.77 11.60
C LEU A 24 9.77 7.89 11.43
N ARG A 25 10.19 8.51 12.55
CA ARG A 25 11.22 9.56 12.62
C ARG A 25 10.89 10.77 11.72
N GLU A 26 11.90 11.56 11.41
CA GLU A 26 11.82 12.74 10.55
C GLU A 26 12.09 12.38 9.09
N ARG A 27 11.61 13.26 8.21
CA ARG A 27 11.80 13.14 6.78
C ARG A 27 13.25 13.46 6.41
N ASN A 28 13.84 12.70 5.48
CA ASN A 28 15.13 13.05 4.88
C ASN A 28 14.95 13.61 3.46
N GLU A 29 16.03 14.08 2.83
CA GLU A 29 16.01 14.66 1.47
C GLU A 29 15.41 13.68 0.44
N ASN A 30 15.79 12.40 0.50
CA ASN A 30 15.19 11.36 -0.34
C ASN A 30 13.67 11.21 -0.08
N GLY A 31 13.26 11.33 1.17
CA GLY A 31 11.85 11.34 1.59
C GLY A 31 11.06 12.49 1.01
N GLU A 32 11.67 13.67 0.91
CA GLU A 32 11.06 14.84 0.28
C GLU A 32 10.90 14.64 -1.24
N GLY A 33 11.95 14.20 -1.93
CA GLY A 33 11.89 13.89 -3.36
C GLY A 33 10.88 12.79 -3.67
N PHE A 34 10.81 11.78 -2.81
CA PHE A 34 9.82 10.70 -2.87
C PHE A 34 8.40 11.22 -2.68
N ALA A 35 8.14 12.02 -1.65
CA ALA A 35 6.84 12.61 -1.38
C ALA A 35 6.38 13.52 -2.53
N ASN A 36 7.26 14.38 -3.04
CA ASN A 36 6.99 15.25 -4.20
C ASN A 36 6.58 14.46 -5.45
N SER A 37 7.38 13.44 -5.79
CA SER A 37 7.12 12.62 -6.97
C SER A 37 5.79 11.88 -6.84
N TYR A 38 5.49 11.33 -5.67
CA TYR A 38 4.30 10.52 -5.42
C TYR A 38 3.03 11.37 -5.25
N ALA A 39 3.15 12.61 -4.79
CA ALA A 39 2.08 13.61 -4.79
C ALA A 39 1.66 13.90 -6.24
N PHE A 40 2.63 14.12 -7.14
CA PHE A 40 2.37 14.38 -8.55
C PHE A 40 1.58 13.26 -9.24
N ILE A 41 1.98 11.99 -9.02
CA ILE A 41 1.31 10.81 -9.60
C ILE A 41 0.15 10.26 -8.75
N LYS A 42 -0.23 10.97 -7.67
CA LYS A 42 -1.36 10.63 -6.79
C LYS A 42 -1.24 9.23 -6.17
N LEU A 43 -0.06 8.87 -5.71
CA LEU A 43 0.20 7.63 -4.98
C LEU A 43 0.25 7.88 -3.48
N ILE A 44 -0.49 7.07 -2.75
CA ILE A 44 -0.54 7.07 -1.29
C ILE A 44 0.51 6.11 -0.73
N ILE A 45 1.22 6.53 0.32
CA ILE A 45 2.25 5.76 1.01
C ILE A 45 1.60 4.96 2.15
N GLY A 46 1.30 3.69 1.92
CA GLY A 46 0.52 2.87 2.85
C GLY A 46 1.16 2.70 4.23
N SER A 47 2.49 2.63 4.29
CA SER A 47 3.26 2.42 5.53
C SER A 47 3.18 3.59 6.52
N THR A 48 2.62 4.75 6.13
CA THR A 48 2.48 5.94 7.00
C THR A 48 1.05 6.19 7.44
N ILE A 49 0.06 5.42 6.96
CA ILE A 49 -1.36 5.63 7.25
C ILE A 49 -1.83 4.82 8.45
N PHE A 50 -1.44 3.54 8.51
CA PHE A 50 -1.98 2.61 9.49
C PHE A 50 -1.27 2.73 10.84
N PRO A 51 -2.02 2.78 11.96
CA PRO A 51 -1.44 2.87 13.28
C PRO A 51 -0.83 1.53 13.70
N HIS A 52 0.50 1.48 13.80
CA HIS A 52 1.24 0.30 14.26
C HIS A 52 2.21 0.64 15.39
N LYS A 53 2.60 -0.37 16.18
CA LYS A 53 3.75 -0.23 17.10
C LYS A 53 5.04 0.00 16.29
N ARG A 54 6.01 0.71 16.88
CA ARG A 54 7.31 1.01 16.24
C ARG A 54 8.01 -0.24 15.68
N THR A 55 7.94 -1.35 16.41
CA THR A 55 8.48 -2.66 16.01
C THR A 55 7.89 -3.24 14.72
N HIS A 56 6.76 -2.70 14.24
CA HIS A 56 6.09 -3.09 13.00
C HIS A 56 6.17 -2.01 11.90
N LYS A 57 7.01 -0.98 12.07
CA LYS A 57 7.23 0.10 11.10
C LYS A 57 8.63 0.12 10.48
N ALA A 58 9.63 -0.26 11.26
CA ALA A 58 11.02 -0.29 10.80
C ALA A 58 11.20 -1.43 9.79
N THR A 59 11.71 -1.09 8.60
CA THR A 59 11.92 -2.01 7.49
C THR A 59 13.36 -2.48 7.36
N TRP A 60 14.28 -1.77 8.01
CA TRP A 60 15.71 -2.07 8.01
C TRP A 60 16.28 -1.75 9.39
N ILE A 61 17.20 -2.59 9.84
CA ILE A 61 17.94 -2.41 11.09
C ILE A 61 19.42 -2.46 10.77
N SER A 62 20.21 -1.55 11.35
CA SER A 62 21.66 -1.59 11.16
C SER A 62 22.25 -2.90 11.71
N PRO A 63 23.37 -3.39 11.16
CA PRO A 63 24.02 -4.60 11.68
C PRO A 63 24.32 -4.56 13.18
N GLU A 64 24.56 -3.36 13.72
CA GLU A 64 24.83 -3.12 15.15
C GLU A 64 23.55 -3.02 16.00
N HIS A 65 22.38 -3.17 15.39
CA HIS A 65 21.06 -3.08 16.02
C HIS A 65 20.75 -1.75 16.73
N THR A 66 21.47 -0.68 16.41
CA THR A 66 21.29 0.65 17.03
C THR A 66 20.33 1.53 16.24
N THR A 67 20.25 1.35 14.93
CA THR A 67 19.47 2.20 14.03
C THR A 67 18.34 1.42 13.38
N GLU A 68 17.16 2.03 13.34
CA GLU A 68 15.96 1.49 12.71
C GLU A 68 15.42 2.51 11.70
N ASN A 69 15.23 2.09 10.45
CA ASN A 69 14.78 2.94 9.36
C ASN A 69 13.50 2.39 8.71
N GLN A 70 12.60 3.29 8.30
CA GLN A 70 11.47 2.99 7.44
C GLN A 70 11.80 3.52 6.04
N ILE A 71 12.29 2.64 5.17
CA ILE A 71 12.79 2.96 3.82
C ILE A 71 12.18 2.07 2.73
N ASN A 72 11.54 0.97 3.12
CA ASN A 72 10.74 0.15 2.21
C ASN A 72 9.27 0.60 2.26
N HIS A 73 8.68 0.85 1.10
CA HIS A 73 7.33 1.38 1.00
C HIS A 73 6.46 0.57 0.04
N ILE A 74 5.22 0.33 0.46
CA ILE A 74 4.14 -0.12 -0.41
C ILE A 74 3.22 1.07 -0.62
N CYS A 75 3.02 1.43 -1.89
CA CYS A 75 2.19 2.56 -2.29
C CYS A 75 1.04 2.08 -3.16
N ILE A 76 -0.04 2.86 -3.17
CA ILE A 76 -1.23 2.58 -3.98
C ILE A 76 -1.77 3.86 -4.59
N ASN A 77 -2.34 3.77 -5.78
CA ASN A 77 -3.05 4.93 -6.36
C ASN A 77 -4.17 5.39 -5.43
N LYS A 78 -4.26 6.71 -5.25
CA LYS A 78 -5.25 7.39 -4.40
C LYS A 78 -6.68 6.94 -4.70
N LEU A 79 -7.00 6.65 -5.96
CA LEU A 79 -8.30 6.13 -6.38
C LEU A 79 -8.64 4.79 -5.70
N PHE A 80 -7.64 3.93 -5.51
CA PHE A 80 -7.79 2.62 -4.91
C PHE A 80 -7.46 2.61 -3.41
N ARG A 81 -7.26 3.76 -2.75
CA ARG A 81 -6.94 3.85 -1.32
C ARG A 81 -7.76 2.90 -0.45
N SER A 82 -9.07 2.85 -0.69
CA SER A 82 -10.02 2.06 0.10
C SER A 82 -9.87 0.54 -0.05
N THR A 83 -9.06 0.06 -1.00
CA THR A 83 -8.75 -1.37 -1.16
C THR A 83 -7.56 -1.79 -0.31
N MET A 84 -6.70 -0.86 0.12
CA MET A 84 -5.61 -1.16 1.04
C MET A 84 -6.15 -1.17 2.46
N GLU A 85 -6.20 -2.34 3.09
CA GLU A 85 -6.73 -2.52 4.44
C GLU A 85 -5.64 -2.39 5.51
N ASP A 86 -4.39 -2.76 5.17
CA ASP A 86 -3.25 -2.64 6.07
C ASP A 86 -1.92 -2.66 5.29
N VAL A 87 -0.88 -2.05 5.86
CA VAL A 87 0.53 -2.25 5.48
C VAL A 87 1.33 -2.43 6.76
N ARG A 88 1.97 -3.59 6.91
CA ARG A 88 2.65 -3.98 8.14
C ARG A 88 3.99 -4.65 7.87
N ILE A 89 4.95 -4.37 8.74
CA ILE A 89 6.26 -5.05 8.71
C ILE A 89 6.23 -6.29 9.61
N LYS A 90 6.63 -7.43 9.03
CA LYS A 90 6.67 -8.74 9.67
C LYS A 90 8.08 -9.03 10.20
N ARG A 91 8.35 -8.52 11.40
CA ARG A 91 9.66 -8.66 12.07
C ARG A 91 10.08 -10.11 12.35
N GLY A 92 9.12 -11.02 12.54
CA GLY A 92 9.37 -12.44 12.84
C GLY A 92 9.43 -13.35 11.62
N ALA A 93 9.39 -12.81 10.41
CA ALA A 93 9.65 -13.59 9.20
C ALA A 93 11.16 -13.70 9.01
N ASP A 94 11.69 -14.92 9.00
CA ASP A 94 13.08 -15.17 8.65
C ASP A 94 13.21 -15.20 7.12
N ILE A 95 13.89 -14.19 6.58
CA ILE A 95 14.11 -14.02 5.14
C ILE A 95 15.60 -13.89 4.79
N ALA A 96 16.50 -14.19 5.74
CA ALA A 96 17.96 -14.08 5.56
C ALA A 96 18.42 -12.73 4.97
N SER A 97 17.83 -11.62 5.44
CA SER A 97 18.14 -10.25 5.01
C SER A 97 18.21 -9.31 6.23
N ASP A 98 18.97 -8.23 6.10
CA ASP A 98 18.96 -7.07 6.99
C ASP A 98 17.67 -6.22 6.88
N HIS A 99 16.84 -6.50 5.88
CA HIS A 99 15.49 -5.98 5.74
C HIS A 99 14.45 -6.89 6.40
N HIS A 100 13.38 -6.28 6.89
CA HIS A 100 12.18 -6.98 7.32
C HIS A 100 11.13 -7.02 6.20
N LEU A 101 10.38 -8.12 6.14
CA LEU A 101 9.32 -8.31 5.15
C LEU A 101 8.19 -7.30 5.33
N ALA A 102 7.91 -6.51 4.27
CA ALA A 102 6.74 -5.63 4.20
C ALA A 102 5.55 -6.36 3.56
N VAL A 103 4.39 -6.33 4.21
CA VAL A 103 3.17 -7.00 3.73
C VAL A 103 2.03 -5.99 3.64
N ALA A 104 1.33 -5.97 2.51
CA ALA A 104 0.08 -5.24 2.35
C ALA A 104 -1.12 -6.20 2.37
N LYS A 105 -2.15 -5.84 3.13
CA LYS A 105 -3.45 -6.50 3.08
C LYS A 105 -4.36 -5.72 2.14
N MET A 106 -4.86 -6.40 1.11
CA MET A 106 -5.63 -5.79 0.03
C MET A 106 -7.01 -6.44 -0.10
N LYS A 107 -8.05 -5.62 -0.28
CA LYS A 107 -9.41 -6.03 -0.59
C LYS A 107 -9.67 -5.86 -2.08
N GLN A 108 -9.87 -6.96 -2.79
CA GLN A 108 -10.29 -6.91 -4.18
C GLN A 108 -11.75 -6.44 -4.28
N LYS A 109 -11.99 -5.43 -5.12
CA LYS A 109 -13.34 -5.00 -5.51
C LYS A 109 -13.56 -5.43 -6.95
N LEU A 110 -14.21 -6.57 -7.12
CA LEU A 110 -14.57 -7.07 -8.45
C LEU A 110 -15.88 -6.42 -8.89
N MET A 111 -15.91 -5.88 -10.10
CA MET A 111 -17.19 -5.55 -10.72
C MET A 111 -17.86 -6.85 -11.14
N LYS A 112 -19.14 -7.04 -10.80
CA LYS A 112 -19.94 -8.10 -11.41
C LYS A 112 -20.06 -7.80 -12.89
N GLN A 113 -19.45 -8.65 -13.72
CA GLN A 113 -19.77 -8.71 -15.14
C GLN A 113 -21.20 -9.24 -15.24
N TRP A 114 -22.16 -8.34 -15.50
CA TRP A 114 -23.46 -8.78 -15.98
C TRP A 114 -23.24 -9.20 -17.42
N THR A 115 -23.05 -10.50 -17.67
CA THR A 115 -23.31 -11.04 -18.99
C THR A 115 -24.81 -10.83 -19.18
N THR A 116 -25.20 -9.75 -19.86
CA THR A 116 -26.58 -9.60 -20.32
C THR A 116 -26.84 -10.85 -21.14
N GLY A 117 -27.54 -11.80 -20.54
CA GLY A 117 -27.98 -13.01 -21.22
C GLY A 117 -28.90 -12.56 -22.32
N ARG A 118 -28.33 -12.33 -23.52
CA ARG A 118 -29.08 -12.26 -24.75
C ARG A 118 -29.49 -13.68 -25.12
N THR A 119 -30.15 -14.37 -24.20
CA THR A 119 -30.98 -15.51 -24.55
C THR A 119 -32.31 -14.88 -24.90
N ALA A 120 -32.47 -14.49 -26.17
CA ALA A 120 -33.81 -14.33 -26.70
C ALA A 120 -34.51 -15.66 -26.44
N LEU A 121 -35.51 -15.66 -25.56
CA LEU A 121 -36.33 -16.82 -25.29
C LEU A 121 -37.09 -17.14 -26.59
N GLN A 122 -36.52 -17.98 -27.46
CA GLN A 122 -37.24 -18.50 -28.61
C GLN A 122 -38.28 -19.49 -28.09
N ARG A 123 -39.53 -19.05 -28.01
CA ARG A 123 -40.68 -19.94 -27.90
C ARG A 123 -40.94 -20.50 -29.30
N PHE A 124 -40.81 -21.82 -29.45
CA PHE A 124 -41.33 -22.53 -30.61
C PHE A 124 -42.76 -22.97 -30.29
N ASP A 125 -43.70 -22.57 -31.13
CA ASP A 125 -45.10 -22.97 -31.00
C ASP A 125 -45.26 -24.39 -31.55
N THR A 126 -45.69 -25.33 -30.70
CA THR A 126 -45.89 -26.75 -31.07
C THR A 126 -47.36 -27.03 -31.31
N ALA A 127 -47.99 -26.26 -32.19
CA ALA A 127 -49.28 -26.62 -32.77
C ALA A 127 -49.04 -26.86 -34.26
N PHE A 128 -48.92 -28.13 -34.65
CA PHE A 128 -49.36 -28.74 -35.92
C PHE A 128 -48.68 -30.12 -36.06
N LEU A 129 -49.39 -31.16 -35.62
CA LEU A 129 -49.46 -32.49 -36.23
C LEU A 129 -50.80 -33.12 -35.86
#